data_AF-A0A842XNS8-F1
#
_entry.id   AF-A0A842XNS8-F1
#
_cell.length_a   1.000
_cell.length_b   1.000
_cell.length_c   1.000
_cell.angle_alpha   90.00
_cell.angle_beta   90.00
_cell.angle_gamma   90.00
#
_symmetry.space_group_name_H-M   'P 1'
#
loop_
_entity.id
_entity.type
_entity.pdbx_description
1 polymer ?
#
loop_
_entity_poly.entity_id
_entity_poly.type
_entity_poly.pdbx_seq_one_letter_code
_entity_poly.pdbx_strand_id
1 'polypeptide(L)'
;FLSNAFYFALLVVGHEPSIPDFGDEIWMQVGIFTTASVWEEIESRVLLIGVPIMCIDFLFRRERVASPIKYILGGNMEIGIPESGAALFSSLIFGLAHVEWWDFWKFFPAAVTGLFLAYLFMRFGLYAAIILHFMLNFFDMPFVVIDRSSEFGLPIILLVFGLWGFVKYGKTLLGFVYHDLMKVPRPGPPRATTAGDGKTLR
;
A
#
# COMPACT_ATOMS: atom_id res chain seq x y z
N PHE A 1 -9.48 4.19 -3.29
CA PHE A 1 -10.16 4.44 -1.99
C PHE A 1 -9.63 5.68 -1.26
N LEU A 2 -8.37 5.67 -0.77
CA LEU A 2 -7.83 6.80 0.00
C LEU A 2 -7.82 8.11 -0.80
N SER A 3 -7.47 8.04 -2.09
CA SER A 3 -7.59 9.16 -3.04
C SER A 3 -9.00 9.76 -3.04
N ASN A 4 -10.03 8.92 -3.19
CA ASN A 4 -11.41 9.37 -3.31
C ASN A 4 -11.92 9.95 -1.99
N ALA A 5 -11.61 9.29 -0.87
CA ALA A 5 -11.97 9.80 0.45
C ALA A 5 -11.37 11.19 0.71
N PHE A 6 -10.10 11.37 0.34
CA PHE A 6 -9.42 12.66 0.47
C PHE A 6 -9.99 13.72 -0.47
N TYR A 7 -10.24 13.36 -1.73
CA TYR A 7 -10.90 14.22 -2.71
C TYR A 7 -12.26 14.73 -2.22
N PHE A 8 -13.12 13.85 -1.69
CA PHE A 8 -14.40 14.27 -1.12
C PHE A 8 -14.26 15.13 0.14
N ALA A 9 -13.29 14.84 1.00
CA ALA A 9 -13.03 15.68 2.16
C ALA A 9 -12.67 17.12 1.73
N LEU A 10 -11.91 17.28 0.64
CA LEU A 10 -11.58 18.58 0.08
C LEU A 10 -12.80 19.29 -0.50
N LEU A 11 -13.65 18.57 -1.24
CA LEU A 11 -14.91 19.13 -1.76
C LEU A 11 -15.82 19.64 -0.63
N VAL A 12 -15.93 18.89 0.48
CA VAL A 12 -16.73 19.29 1.65
C VAL A 12 -16.20 20.57 2.29
N VAL A 13 -14.88 20.81 2.24
CA VAL A 13 -14.23 22.02 2.76
C VAL A 13 -14.22 23.17 1.72
N GLY A 14 -14.83 22.95 0.54
CA GLY A 14 -14.95 23.96 -0.52
C GLY A 14 -13.71 24.11 -1.40
N HIS A 15 -12.81 23.12 -1.40
CA HIS A 15 -11.68 23.08 -2.32
C HIS A 15 -12.02 22.15 -3.50
N GLU A 16 -11.89 22.65 -4.73
CA GLU A 16 -12.14 21.91 -5.97
C GLU A 16 -10.81 21.40 -6.55
N PRO A 17 -10.45 20.13 -6.33
CA PRO A 17 -9.15 19.62 -6.75
C PRO A 17 -9.17 19.29 -8.24
N SER A 18 -8.09 19.61 -8.96
CA SER A 18 -7.99 19.26 -10.38
C SER A 18 -7.76 17.75 -10.56
N ILE A 19 -8.23 17.24 -11.71
CA ILE A 19 -8.03 15.87 -12.17
C ILE A 19 -7.41 15.98 -13.57
N PRO A 20 -6.30 15.28 -13.85
CA PRO A 20 -5.67 15.29 -15.16
C PRO A 20 -6.65 14.83 -16.24
N ASP A 21 -6.48 15.37 -17.44
CA ASP A 21 -7.18 14.88 -18.61
C ASP A 21 -6.47 13.62 -19.14
N PHE A 22 -7.17 12.49 -19.13
CA PHE A 22 -6.69 11.20 -19.62
C PHE A 22 -7.22 10.88 -21.04
N GLY A 23 -7.82 11.88 -21.70
CA GLY A 23 -8.41 11.83 -23.03
C GLY A 23 -9.80 11.19 -23.08
N ASP A 24 -10.53 11.41 -24.16
CA ASP A 24 -11.97 11.13 -24.23
C ASP A 24 -12.32 9.64 -24.39
N GLU A 25 -11.39 8.83 -24.91
CA GLU A 25 -11.67 7.44 -25.26
C GLU A 25 -11.42 6.48 -24.08
N ILE A 26 -12.47 5.78 -23.62
CA ILE A 26 -12.43 4.88 -22.45
C ILE A 26 -11.33 3.83 -22.54
N TRP A 27 -11.10 3.22 -23.72
CA TRP A 27 -10.06 2.19 -23.87
C TRP A 27 -8.65 2.78 -23.67
N MET A 28 -8.46 4.06 -23.98
CA MET A 28 -7.17 4.74 -23.82
C MET A 28 -6.89 4.94 -22.34
N GLN A 29 -7.91 5.40 -21.61
CA GLN A 29 -7.85 5.55 -20.16
C GLN A 29 -7.57 4.20 -19.49
N VAL A 30 -8.31 3.14 -19.84
CA VAL A 30 -8.06 1.77 -19.34
C VAL A 30 -6.62 1.33 -19.64
N GLY A 31 -6.11 1.60 -20.84
CA GLY A 31 -4.73 1.31 -21.23
C GLY A 31 -3.69 2.05 -20.37
N ILE A 32 -3.88 3.36 -20.16
CA ILE A 32 -3.00 4.20 -19.33
C ILE A 32 -2.98 3.67 -17.89
N PHE A 33 -4.14 3.50 -17.25
CA PHE A 33 -4.22 3.03 -15.86
C PHE A 33 -3.66 1.61 -15.67
N THR A 34 -3.81 0.73 -16.68
CA THR A 34 -3.23 -0.62 -16.65
C THR A 34 -1.72 -0.58 -16.77
N THR A 35 -1.18 0.15 -17.74
CA THR A 35 0.26 0.21 -17.98
C THR A 35 0.99 0.96 -16.86
N ALA A 36 0.40 2.04 -16.34
CA ALA A 36 0.89 2.79 -15.18
C ALA A 36 1.09 1.88 -13.96
N SER A 37 0.12 1.00 -13.66
CA SER A 37 0.20 0.09 -12.51
C SER A 37 1.39 -0.89 -12.55
N VAL A 38 1.96 -1.14 -13.74
CA VAL A 38 3.14 -1.97 -13.92
C VAL A 38 4.40 -1.12 -13.86
N TRP A 39 4.48 -0.07 -14.67
CA TRP A 39 5.70 0.72 -14.82
C TRP A 39 6.04 1.53 -13.57
N GLU A 40 5.05 2.14 -12.93
CA GLU A 40 5.29 2.89 -11.69
C GLU A 40 5.78 2.00 -10.56
N GLU A 41 5.37 0.73 -10.51
CA GLU A 41 5.88 -0.23 -9.53
C GLU A 41 7.28 -0.73 -9.88
N ILE A 42 7.61 -0.91 -11.17
CA ILE A 42 8.99 -1.23 -11.56
C ILE A 42 9.91 -0.09 -11.15
N GLU A 43 9.57 1.15 -11.47
CA GLU A 43 10.37 2.32 -11.14
C GLU A 43 10.49 2.51 -9.62
N SER A 44 9.36 2.57 -8.91
CA SER A 44 9.37 2.88 -7.48
C SER A 44 9.86 1.72 -6.61
N ARG A 45 9.66 0.46 -7.00
CA ARG A 45 10.04 -0.70 -6.17
C ARG A 45 11.38 -1.27 -6.57
N VAL A 46 11.61 -1.49 -7.86
CA VAL A 46 12.89 -2.05 -8.29
C VAL A 46 13.96 -0.98 -8.20
N LEU A 47 13.75 0.21 -8.77
CA LEU A 47 14.82 1.22 -8.83
C LEU A 47 15.01 1.97 -7.51
N LEU A 48 13.95 2.22 -6.72
CA LEU A 48 14.07 3.00 -5.47
C LEU A 48 14.12 2.15 -4.19
N ILE A 49 13.91 0.84 -4.27
CA ILE A 49 14.04 -0.07 -3.12
C ILE A 49 15.01 -1.21 -3.44
N GLY A 50 14.68 -2.03 -4.43
CA GLY A 50 15.44 -3.22 -4.82
C GLY A 50 16.92 -2.94 -5.10
N VAL A 51 17.19 -2.02 -6.02
CA VAL A 51 18.53 -1.61 -6.43
C VAL A 51 19.31 -0.96 -5.27
N PRO A 52 18.76 0.00 -4.50
CA PRO A 52 19.45 0.57 -3.35
C PRO A 52 19.83 -0.47 -2.29
N ILE A 53 18.93 -1.41 -1.97
CA ILE A 53 19.23 -2.47 -1.00
C ILE A 53 20.28 -3.43 -1.57
N MET A 54 20.22 -3.77 -2.86
CA MET A 54 21.26 -4.55 -3.54
C MET A 54 22.63 -3.86 -3.44
N CYS A 55 22.69 -2.55 -3.68
CA CYS A 55 23.93 -1.77 -3.58
C CYS A 55 24.46 -1.76 -2.13
N ILE A 56 23.59 -1.59 -1.13
CA ILE A 56 23.97 -1.64 0.29
C ILE A 56 24.53 -3.02 0.63
N ASP A 57 23.86 -4.10 0.24
CA ASP A 57 24.30 -5.46 0.53
C ASP A 57 25.63 -5.79 -0.14
N PHE A 58 25.82 -5.35 -1.38
CA PHE A 58 27.08 -5.48 -2.10
C PHE A 58 28.22 -4.68 -1.44
N LEU A 59 27.99 -3.41 -1.11
CA LEU A 59 29.02 -2.52 -0.54
C LEU A 59 29.43 -2.94 0.87
N PHE A 60 28.48 -3.39 1.69
CA PHE A 60 28.73 -3.76 3.08
C PHE A 60 28.87 -5.26 3.29
N ARG A 61 28.92 -6.06 2.21
CA ARG A 61 29.01 -7.54 2.23
C ARG A 61 27.99 -8.18 3.17
N ARG A 62 26.74 -7.75 3.07
CA ARG A 62 25.62 -8.29 3.86
C ARG A 62 24.78 -9.22 3.00
N GLU A 63 24.18 -10.22 3.63
CA GLU A 63 23.24 -11.14 2.99
C GLU A 63 21.84 -10.93 3.58
N ARG A 64 21.23 -9.76 3.32
CA ARG A 64 19.88 -9.46 3.85
C ARG A 64 18.79 -10.12 3.03
N VAL A 65 19.10 -10.47 1.79
CA VAL A 65 18.16 -11.05 0.85
C VAL A 65 18.63 -12.43 0.42
N ALA A 66 17.75 -13.43 0.56
CA ALA A 66 18.09 -14.84 0.33
C ALA A 66 18.52 -15.20 -1.11
N SER A 67 18.21 -14.35 -2.09
CA SER A 67 18.59 -14.58 -3.50
C SER A 67 18.67 -13.26 -4.27
N PRO A 68 19.64 -13.07 -5.17
CA PRO A 68 19.78 -11.85 -5.95
C PRO A 68 18.53 -11.47 -6.76
N ILE A 69 17.75 -12.46 -7.22
CA ILE A 69 16.54 -12.17 -8.01
C ILE A 69 15.47 -11.42 -7.20
N LYS A 70 15.50 -11.54 -5.87
CA LYS A 70 14.55 -10.86 -4.97
C LYS A 70 14.80 -9.36 -4.85
N TYR A 71 15.96 -8.84 -5.25
CA TYR A 71 16.10 -7.39 -5.41
C TYR A 71 15.23 -6.86 -6.54
N ILE A 72 14.87 -7.69 -7.52
CA ILE A 72 14.01 -7.31 -8.64
C ILE A 72 12.57 -7.74 -8.40
N LEU A 73 12.36 -9.00 -8.00
CA LEU A 73 11.02 -9.55 -7.82
C LEU A 73 10.43 -9.24 -6.44
N GLY A 74 11.22 -8.74 -5.49
CA GLY A 74 10.81 -8.57 -4.11
C GLY A 74 10.53 -9.90 -3.39
N GLY A 75 9.84 -9.79 -2.26
CA GLY A 75 9.32 -10.91 -1.49
C GLY A 75 10.30 -11.51 -0.49
N ASN A 76 9.80 -11.84 0.70
CA ASN A 76 10.58 -12.41 1.81
C ASN A 76 11.87 -11.61 2.14
N MET A 77 11.84 -10.29 1.97
CA MET A 77 12.90 -9.39 2.44
C MET A 77 12.68 -9.10 3.92
N GLU A 78 13.76 -9.04 4.69
CA GLU A 78 13.71 -8.62 6.09
C GLU A 78 13.59 -7.10 6.17
N ILE A 79 12.61 -6.58 6.91
CA ILE A 79 12.42 -5.12 7.03
C ILE A 79 13.23 -4.65 8.24
N GLY A 80 14.44 -4.17 7.98
CA GLY A 80 15.28 -3.44 8.93
C GLY A 80 15.26 -1.94 8.67
N ILE A 81 16.25 -1.24 9.22
CA ILE A 81 16.43 0.21 9.05
C ILE A 81 16.64 0.61 7.57
N PRO A 82 17.56 -0.01 6.79
CA PRO A 82 17.76 0.42 5.41
C PRO A 82 16.55 0.16 4.53
N GLU A 83 15.83 -0.95 4.73
CA GLU A 83 14.62 -1.29 3.99
C GLU A 83 13.47 -0.34 4.33
N SER A 84 13.31 -0.01 5.62
CA SER A 84 12.31 0.97 6.05
C SER A 84 12.61 2.36 5.51
N GLY A 85 13.89 2.76 5.49
CA GLY A 85 14.33 4.03 4.92
C GLY A 85 14.08 4.10 3.41
N ALA A 86 14.43 3.03 2.67
CA ALA A 86 14.16 2.93 1.23
C ALA A 86 12.66 2.93 0.93
N ALA A 87 11.85 2.23 1.73
CA ALA A 87 10.40 2.23 1.60
C ALA A 87 9.81 3.62 1.83
N LEU A 88 10.22 4.32 2.89
CA LEU A 88 9.76 5.68 3.17
C LEU A 88 10.16 6.65 2.04
N PHE A 89 11.42 6.60 1.61
CA PHE A 89 11.93 7.43 0.52
C PHE A 89 11.16 7.17 -0.78
N SER A 90 11.05 5.90 -1.20
CA SER A 90 10.29 5.49 -2.38
C SER A 90 8.85 5.97 -2.33
N SER A 91 8.21 5.89 -1.16
CA SER A 91 6.82 6.34 -0.97
C SER A 91 6.65 7.86 -1.12
N LEU A 92 7.59 8.64 -0.59
CA LEU A 92 7.56 10.10 -0.73
C LEU A 92 7.80 10.53 -2.18
N ILE A 93 8.77 9.91 -2.86
CA ILE A 93 9.02 10.17 -4.29
C ILE A 93 7.82 9.76 -5.14
N PHE A 94 7.20 8.61 -4.85
CA PHE A 94 5.97 8.17 -5.52
C PHE A 94 4.85 9.20 -5.36
N GLY A 95 4.65 9.73 -4.15
CA GLY A 95 3.67 10.79 -3.90
C GLY A 95 3.99 12.09 -4.63
N LEU A 96 5.27 12.50 -4.68
CA LEU A 96 5.71 13.70 -5.39
C LEU A 96 5.54 13.58 -6.91
N ALA A 97 5.83 12.41 -7.49
CA ALA A 97 5.65 12.16 -8.92
C ALA A 97 4.17 12.33 -9.34
N HIS A 98 3.24 12.04 -8.45
CA HIS A 98 1.82 12.27 -8.71
C HIS A 98 1.44 13.76 -8.73
N VAL A 99 2.21 14.64 -8.09
CA VAL A 99 1.97 16.10 -8.11
C VAL A 99 2.32 16.74 -9.45
N GLU A 100 3.08 16.04 -10.31
CA GLU A 100 3.39 16.56 -11.65
C GLU A 100 2.15 16.60 -12.55
N TRP A 101 1.33 15.56 -12.46
CA TRP A 101 0.12 15.40 -13.27
C TRP A 101 -1.14 15.84 -12.53
N TRP A 102 -1.15 15.69 -11.19
CA TRP A 102 -2.25 16.07 -10.32
C TRP A 102 -1.89 17.26 -9.43
N ASP A 103 -2.89 17.91 -8.85
CA ASP A 103 -2.63 18.90 -7.81
C ASP A 103 -2.00 18.30 -6.53
N PHE A 104 -1.47 19.17 -5.67
CA PHE A 104 -0.80 18.79 -4.41
C PHE A 104 -1.66 17.93 -3.48
N TRP A 105 -3.00 17.95 -3.62
CA TRP A 105 -3.87 17.07 -2.84
C TRP A 105 -3.55 15.58 -3.04
N LYS A 106 -3.03 15.19 -4.20
CA LYS A 106 -2.73 13.79 -4.54
C LYS A 106 -1.48 13.29 -3.83
N PHE A 107 -0.60 14.19 -3.37
CA PHE A 107 0.65 13.85 -2.68
C PHE A 107 0.42 12.92 -1.50
N PHE A 108 -0.44 13.31 -0.55
CA PHE A 108 -0.68 12.54 0.67
C PHE A 108 -1.28 11.14 0.42
N PRO A 109 -2.40 10.99 -0.31
CA PRO A 109 -2.97 9.67 -0.59
C PRO A 109 -2.03 8.79 -1.42
N ALA A 110 -1.28 9.37 -2.38
CA ALA A 110 -0.32 8.62 -3.18
C ALA A 110 0.90 8.18 -2.34
N ALA A 111 1.44 9.03 -1.47
CA ALA A 111 2.56 8.68 -0.61
C ALA A 111 2.17 7.58 0.40
N VAL A 112 0.99 7.67 1.01
CA VAL A 112 0.48 6.62 1.91
C VAL A 112 0.29 5.31 1.15
N THR A 113 -0.31 5.35 -0.03
CA THR A 113 -0.48 4.17 -0.90
C THR A 113 0.88 3.57 -1.29
N GLY A 114 1.84 4.41 -1.67
CA GLY A 114 3.21 4.02 -1.97
C GLY A 114 3.88 3.25 -0.84
N LEU A 115 3.59 3.60 0.41
CA LEU A 115 4.12 2.90 1.58
C LEU A 115 3.54 1.49 1.74
N PHE A 116 2.24 1.32 1.49
CA PHE A 116 1.61 -0.01 1.45
C PHE A 116 2.18 -0.87 0.32
N LEU A 117 2.39 -0.29 -0.86
CA LEU A 117 2.95 -0.98 -2.02
C LEU A 117 4.42 -1.34 -1.82
N ALA A 118 5.22 -0.46 -1.20
CA ALA A 118 6.59 -0.77 -0.79
C ALA A 118 6.65 -1.95 0.20
N TYR A 119 5.75 -1.97 1.17
CA TYR A 119 5.62 -3.10 2.10
C TYR A 119 5.26 -4.40 1.36
N LEU A 120 4.31 -4.36 0.43
CA LEU A 120 3.92 -5.52 -0.36
C LEU A 120 5.08 -6.04 -1.21
N PHE A 121 5.81 -5.15 -1.87
CA PHE A 121 7.00 -5.51 -2.64
C PHE A 121 8.01 -6.28 -1.78
N MET A 122 8.34 -5.78 -0.58
CA MET A 122 9.33 -6.42 0.28
C MET A 122 8.85 -7.76 0.84
N ARG A 123 7.58 -7.89 1.23
CA ARG A 123 7.07 -9.11 1.88
C ARG A 123 6.54 -10.15 0.92
N PHE A 124 5.78 -9.74 -0.08
CA PHE A 124 5.06 -10.63 -0.99
C PHE A 124 5.62 -10.61 -2.42
N GLY A 125 6.22 -9.49 -2.85
CA GLY A 125 6.87 -9.35 -4.15
C GLY A 125 6.23 -8.31 -5.06
N LEU A 126 6.91 -8.03 -6.17
CA LEU A 126 6.53 -7.04 -7.18
C LEU A 126 5.14 -7.31 -7.76
N TYR A 127 4.81 -8.57 -8.02
CA TYR A 127 3.49 -8.94 -8.54
C TYR A 127 2.35 -8.52 -7.58
N ALA A 128 2.57 -8.62 -6.26
CA ALA A 128 1.56 -8.26 -5.27
C ALA A 128 1.34 -6.74 -5.24
N ALA A 129 2.42 -5.97 -5.38
CA ALA A 129 2.34 -4.52 -5.50
C ALA A 129 1.62 -4.09 -6.79
N ILE A 130 1.98 -4.68 -7.95
CA ILE A 130 1.31 -4.41 -9.24
C ILE A 130 -0.18 -4.72 -9.17
N ILE A 131 -0.57 -5.89 -8.63
CA ILE A 131 -1.99 -6.26 -8.53
C ILE A 131 -2.75 -5.28 -7.65
N LEU A 132 -2.20 -4.90 -6.48
CA LEU A 132 -2.87 -3.93 -5.62
C LEU A 132 -2.97 -2.56 -6.30
N HIS A 133 -1.89 -2.09 -6.93
CA HIS A 133 -1.89 -0.80 -7.65
C HIS A 133 -2.93 -0.82 -8.77
N PHE A 134 -2.96 -1.88 -9.59
CA PHE A 134 -3.99 -2.09 -10.59
C PHE A 134 -5.40 -2.03 -9.98
N MET A 135 -5.66 -2.75 -8.90
CA MET A 135 -6.97 -2.72 -8.22
C MET A 135 -7.34 -1.31 -7.74
N LEU A 136 -6.39 -0.55 -7.21
CA LEU A 136 -6.62 0.82 -6.74
C LEU A 136 -6.92 1.78 -7.90
N ASN A 137 -6.19 1.66 -9.01
CA ASN A 137 -6.43 2.43 -10.24
C ASN A 137 -7.85 2.20 -10.77
N PHE A 138 -8.27 0.94 -10.88
CA PHE A 138 -9.60 0.60 -11.40
C PHE A 138 -10.73 0.92 -10.43
N PHE A 139 -10.43 1.01 -9.12
CA PHE A 139 -11.38 1.48 -8.14
C PHE A 139 -11.55 3.01 -8.16
N ASP A 140 -10.51 3.75 -8.55
CA ASP A 140 -10.57 5.20 -8.72
C ASP A 140 -11.11 5.59 -10.11
N MET A 141 -11.06 4.69 -11.11
CA MET A 141 -11.48 4.92 -12.51
C MET A 141 -12.93 5.42 -12.68
N PRO A 142 -13.96 4.92 -11.96
CA PRO A 142 -15.32 5.48 -12.05
C PRO A 142 -15.40 6.99 -11.78
N PHE A 143 -14.49 7.56 -10.98
CA PHE A 143 -14.41 9.00 -10.71
C PHE A 143 -13.78 9.80 -11.85
N VAL A 144 -12.97 9.14 -12.67
CA VAL A 144 -12.26 9.74 -13.80
C VAL A 144 -13.12 9.66 -15.07
N VAL A 145 -13.94 8.61 -15.20
CA VAL A 145 -14.58 8.24 -16.48
C VAL A 145 -16.08 8.50 -16.51
N ILE A 146 -16.78 8.35 -15.39
CA ILE A 146 -18.23 8.55 -15.36
C ILE A 146 -18.49 10.04 -15.18
N ASP A 147 -19.17 10.62 -16.17
CA ASP A 147 -19.53 12.02 -16.28
C ASP A 147 -19.99 12.64 -14.95
N ARG A 148 -19.48 13.83 -14.65
CA ARG A 148 -19.45 14.49 -13.33
C ARG A 148 -20.83 14.88 -12.76
N SER A 149 -21.93 14.48 -13.39
CA SER A 149 -23.23 15.17 -13.23
C SER A 149 -24.45 14.32 -12.85
N SER A 150 -24.43 12.98 -12.81
CA SER A 150 -25.70 12.25 -12.57
C SER A 150 -25.73 10.96 -11.75
N GLU A 151 -24.60 10.31 -11.40
CA GLU A 151 -24.68 9.05 -10.63
C GLU A 151 -23.62 8.94 -9.52
N PHE A 152 -23.75 9.78 -8.48
CA PHE A 152 -22.97 9.63 -7.23
C PHE A 152 -23.22 8.29 -6.51
N GLY A 153 -24.22 7.49 -6.90
CA GLY A 153 -24.56 6.23 -6.26
C GLY A 153 -23.44 5.18 -6.30
N LEU A 154 -22.90 4.88 -7.48
CA LEU A 154 -21.85 3.86 -7.64
C LEU A 154 -20.53 4.27 -6.96
N PRO A 155 -20.02 5.52 -7.10
CA PRO A 155 -18.81 5.94 -6.41
C PRO A 155 -18.95 5.95 -4.87
N ILE A 156 -20.13 6.27 -4.33
CA ILE A 156 -20.43 6.18 -2.88
C ILE A 156 -20.46 4.72 -2.43
N ILE A 157 -21.11 3.82 -3.18
CA ILE A 157 -21.14 2.38 -2.87
C ILE A 157 -19.72 1.82 -2.85
N LEU A 158 -18.92 2.13 -3.86
CA LEU A 158 -17.51 1.73 -3.90
C LEU A 158 -16.79 2.27 -2.68
N LEU A 159 -16.89 3.56 -2.35
CA LEU A 159 -16.31 4.13 -1.13
C LEU A 159 -16.68 3.39 0.15
N VAL A 160 -17.95 2.99 0.31
CA VAL A 160 -18.40 2.23 1.49
C VAL A 160 -17.75 0.85 1.56
N PHE A 161 -17.72 0.12 0.44
CA PHE A 161 -17.03 -1.18 0.37
C PHE A 161 -15.51 -1.05 0.53
N GLY A 162 -14.92 0.00 -0.04
CA GLY A 162 -13.51 0.35 0.10
C GLY A 162 -13.14 0.70 1.53
N LEU A 163 -13.99 1.44 2.24
CA LEU A 163 -13.82 1.78 3.66
C LEU A 163 -13.90 0.53 4.52
N TRP A 164 -14.88 -0.34 4.26
CA TRP A 164 -15.02 -1.61 4.96
C TRP A 164 -13.77 -2.49 4.78
N GLY A 165 -13.28 -2.62 3.55
CA GLY A 165 -12.03 -3.30 3.24
C GLY A 165 -10.85 -2.66 3.95
N PHE A 166 -10.66 -1.35 3.79
CA PHE A 166 -9.57 -0.59 4.39
C PHE A 166 -9.51 -0.73 5.91
N VAL A 167 -10.65 -0.65 6.61
CA VAL A 167 -10.71 -0.85 8.07
C VAL A 167 -10.35 -2.30 8.44
N LYS A 168 -10.86 -3.29 7.71
CA LYS A 168 -10.59 -4.70 7.99
C LYS A 168 -9.11 -5.04 7.77
N TYR A 169 -8.56 -4.68 6.62
CA TYR A 169 -7.16 -4.94 6.29
C TYR A 169 -6.20 -4.05 7.08
N GLY A 170 -6.58 -2.81 7.38
CA GLY A 170 -5.82 -1.89 8.23
C GLY A 170 -5.68 -2.40 9.66
N LYS A 171 -6.75 -2.98 10.24
CA LYS A 171 -6.68 -3.66 11.55
C LYS A 171 -5.77 -4.90 11.51
N THR A 172 -5.84 -5.69 10.44
CA THR A 172 -4.93 -6.83 10.25
C THR A 172 -3.48 -6.37 10.16
N LEU A 173 -3.21 -5.29 9.42
CA LEU A 173 -1.87 -4.73 9.29
C LEU A 173 -1.36 -4.12 10.61
N LEU A 174 -2.19 -3.34 11.32
CA LEU A 174 -1.83 -2.79 12.61
C LEU A 174 -1.59 -3.88 13.65
N GLY A 175 -2.41 -4.94 13.65
CA GLY A 175 -2.19 -6.12 14.50
C GLY A 175 -0.87 -6.81 14.17
N PHE A 176 -0.52 -6.93 12.90
CA PHE A 176 0.76 -7.46 12.45
C PHE A 176 1.94 -6.57 12.88
N VAL A 177 1.86 -5.26 12.66
CA VAL A 177 2.90 -4.30 13.07
C VAL A 177 3.07 -4.29 14.60
N TYR A 178 1.97 -4.32 15.34
CA TYR A 178 2.02 -4.33 16.80
C TYR A 178 2.60 -5.62 17.37
N HIS A 179 2.26 -6.79 16.81
CA HIS A 179 2.70 -8.07 17.36
C HIS A 179 4.06 -8.55 16.82
N ASP A 180 4.29 -8.43 15.52
CA ASP A 180 5.45 -9.04 14.86
C ASP A 180 6.63 -8.07 14.74
N LEU A 181 6.37 -6.76 14.70
CA LEU A 181 7.40 -5.71 14.63
C LEU A 181 7.82 -5.21 16.02
N MET A 182 6.90 -5.06 16.98
CA MET A 182 7.24 -4.62 18.35
C MET A 182 7.57 -5.77 19.33
N LYS A 183 7.62 -7.03 18.86
CA LYS A 183 7.89 -8.23 19.68
C LYS A 183 7.04 -8.31 20.97
N VAL A 184 5.83 -7.74 20.98
CA VAL A 184 4.96 -7.78 22.16
C VAL A 184 4.40 -9.20 22.27
N PRO A 185 4.72 -9.95 23.34
CA PRO A 185 4.24 -11.33 23.49
C PRO A 185 2.72 -11.35 23.47
N ARG A 186 2.13 -12.26 22.67
CA ARG A 186 0.68 -12.47 22.69
C ARG A 186 0.27 -12.84 24.12
N PRO A 187 -0.84 -12.30 24.65
CA PRO A 187 -1.42 -12.82 25.89
C PRO A 187 -1.63 -14.31 25.70
N GLY A 188 -0.99 -15.12 26.56
CA GLY A 188 -1.18 -16.56 26.53
C GLY A 188 -2.66 -16.90 26.70
N PRO A 189 -3.12 -18.05 26.16
CA PRO A 189 -4.48 -18.49 26.40
C PRO A 189 -4.76 -18.51 27.92
N PRO A 190 -6.00 -18.18 28.35
CA PRO A 190 -6.36 -18.23 29.76
C PRO A 190 -5.93 -19.57 30.33
N ARG A 191 -5.10 -19.55 31.38
CA ARG A 191 -4.69 -20.77 32.06
C ARG A 191 -5.97 -21.47 32.50
N ALA A 192 -6.24 -22.64 31.93
CA ALA A 192 -7.30 -23.51 32.44
C ALA A 192 -6.96 -23.76 33.91
N THR A 193 -7.75 -23.19 34.81
CA THR A 193 -7.69 -23.49 36.23
C THR A 193 -8.04 -24.97 36.35
N THR A 194 -7.04 -25.83 36.47
CA THR A 194 -7.24 -27.22 36.86
C THR A 194 -7.77 -27.20 38.29
N ALA A 195 -9.09 -27.26 38.41
CA ALA A 195 -9.76 -27.46 39.66
C ALA A 195 -9.42 -28.86 40.18
N GLY A 196 -8.81 -28.91 41.37
CA GLY A 196 -8.91 -30.02 42.30
C GLY A 196 -8.09 -31.27 41.98
N ASP A 197 -6.82 -31.27 42.37
CA ASP A 197 -6.17 -32.51 42.82
C ASP A 197 -6.23 -32.55 44.35
N GLY A 198 -7.41 -32.91 44.85
CA GLY A 198 -7.59 -33.29 46.23
C GLY A 198 -7.22 -34.76 46.40
N LYS A 199 -5.97 -35.03 46.79
CA LYS A 199 -5.58 -36.32 47.39
C LYS A 199 -4.68 -36.12 48.60
N THR A 200 -5.30 -36.38 49.75
CA THR A 200 -4.76 -36.84 51.02
C THR A 200 -3.43 -37.61 50.96
N LEU A 201 -2.53 -37.40 51.93
CA LEU A 201 -2.18 -38.38 52.97
C LEU A 201 -0.99 -37.91 53.84
N ARG A 202 -1.22 -38.01 55.17
CA ARG A 202 -0.30 -38.02 56.32
C ARG A 202 0.22 -36.70 56.87
#